data_AF-I7LJZ4-F1
#
_entry.id   AF-I7LJZ4-F1
#
_cell.length_a   1.000
_cell.length_b   1.000
_cell.length_c   1.000
_cell.angle_alpha   90.00
_cell.angle_beta   90.00
_cell.angle_gamma   90.00
#
_symmetry.space_group_name_H-M   'P 1'
#
loop_
_entity.id
_entity.type
_entity.pdbx_description
1 polymer ?
#
loop_
_entity_poly.entity_id
_entity_poly.type
_entity_poly.pdbx_seq_one_letter_code
_entity_poly.pdbx_strand_id
1 'polypeptide(L)' 'MGCPVSTPVNDMVKMLLEGDIIKAGEMLFENNPLSSVCSLVCPVEKFCEGNCILNHKNNPIQVSIIENYISEYYLEF' A
#
# COMPACT_ATOMS: atom_id res chain seq x y z
N MET A 1 -11.34 -1.94 4.26
CA MET A 1 -10.85 -2.29 5.61
C MET A 1 -10.36 -3.73 5.54
N GLY A 2 -9.05 -3.94 5.42
CA GLY A 2 -8.45 -5.26 5.24
C GLY A 2 -7.01 -5.35 5.74
N CYS A 3 -6.29 -4.23 5.80
CA CYS A 3 -4.99 -4.14 6.45
C CYS A 3 -5.12 -4.19 7.99
N PRO A 4 -4.36 -5.07 8.69
CA PRO A 4 -4.39 -5.14 10.16
C PRO A 4 -3.98 -3.85 10.89
N VAL A 5 -3.10 -3.06 10.29
CA VAL A 5 -2.64 -1.77 10.83
C VAL A 5 -3.39 -0.59 10.22
N SER A 6 -4.53 -0.83 9.57
CA SER A 6 -5.40 0.21 9.02
C SER A 6 -4.71 1.17 8.05
N THR A 7 -3.71 0.69 7.29
CA THR A 7 -3.05 1.49 6.23
C THR A 7 -4.09 2.14 5.32
N PRO A 8 -4.00 3.46 5.06
CA PRO A 8 -4.95 4.19 4.23
C PRO A 8 -4.69 3.92 2.73
N VAL A 9 -4.98 2.68 2.28
CA VAL A 9 -4.69 2.20 0.92
C VAL A 9 -5.28 3.10 -0.16
N ASN A 10 -6.51 3.62 0.04
CA ASN A 10 -7.15 4.49 -0.95
C ASN A 10 -6.41 5.82 -1.10
N ASP A 11 -5.95 6.41 0.00
CA ASP A 11 -5.21 7.67 -0.01
C ASP A 11 -3.80 7.47 -0.58
N MET A 12 -3.15 6.35 -0.24
CA MET A 12 -1.88 5.93 -0.83
C MET A 12 -1.97 5.86 -2.36
N VAL A 13 -2.96 5.13 -2.89
CA VAL A 13 -3.18 4.99 -4.33
C VAL A 13 -3.51 6.34 -4.97
N LYS A 14 -4.31 7.18 -4.31
CA LYS A 14 -4.65 8.51 -4.79
C LYS A 14 -3.43 9.42 -4.88
N MET A 15 -2.61 9.49 -3.83
CA MET A 15 -1.39 10.30 -3.81
C MET A 15 -0.41 9.85 -4.90
N LEU A 16 -0.28 8.54 -5.14
CA LEU A 16 0.51 8.04 -6.26
C LEU A 16 -0.01 8.56 -7.61
N LEU A 17 -1.33 8.52 -7.86
CA LEU A 17 -1.93 9.01 -9.09
C LEU A 17 -1.81 10.54 -9.25
N GLU A 18 -1.74 11.27 -8.14
CA GLU A 18 -1.54 12.73 -8.10
C GLU A 18 -0.06 13.13 -8.21
N GLY A 19 0.87 12.17 -8.18
CA GLY A 19 2.33 12.41 -8.23
C GLY A 19 2.95 12.80 -6.88
N ASP A 20 2.19 12.76 -5.79
CA ASP A 20 2.60 13.12 -4.44
C ASP A 20 3.32 11.95 -3.72
N ILE A 21 4.29 11.30 -4.40
CA ILE A 21 4.93 10.05 -3.93
C ILE A 21 5.65 10.23 -2.59
N ILE A 22 6.36 11.34 -2.38
CA ILE A 22 7.08 11.60 -1.11
C ILE A 22 6.11 11.68 0.07
N LYS A 23 4.99 12.40 -0.09
CA LYS A 23 3.96 12.49 0.97
C LYS A 23 3.28 11.15 1.21
N ALA A 24 3.08 10.36 0.15
CA ALA A 24 2.55 9.01 0.30
C ALA A 24 3.50 8.12 1.11
N GLY A 25 4.82 8.23 0.86
CA GLY A 25 5.86 7.56 1.65
C GLY A 25 5.84 7.98 3.11
N GLU A 26 5.85 9.29 3.39
CA GLU A 26 5.77 9.82 4.75
C GLU A 26 4.54 9.25 5.49
N MET A 27 3.36 9.34 4.88
CA MET A 27 2.11 8.78 5.44
C MET A 27 2.21 7.27 5.69
N LEU A 28 2.82 6.50 4.78
CA LEU A 28 3.00 5.07 4.95
C LEU A 28 3.92 4.74 6.12
N PHE A 29 5.06 5.42 6.26
CA PHE A 29 6.02 5.19 7.34
C PHE A 29 5.56 5.73 8.69
N GLU A 30 4.75 6.80 8.72
CA GLU A 30 4.05 7.27 9.92
C GLU A 30 3.03 6.23 10.42
N ASN A 31 2.28 5.60 9.51
CA ASN A 31 1.31 4.57 9.86
C ASN A 31 1.96 3.22 10.20
N ASN A 32 2.98 2.83 9.44
CA ASN A 32 3.69 1.56 9.56
C ASN A 32 5.19 1.76 9.25
N PRO A 33 6.07 1.85 10.28
CA PRO A 33 7.52 2.03 10.09
C PRO A 33 8.20 0.90 9.32
N LEU A 34 7.52 -0.23 9.12
CA LEU A 34 7.99 -1.37 8.35
C LEU A 34 7.27 -1.48 7.00
N SER A 35 6.80 -0.36 6.42
CA SER A 35 6.07 -0.33 5.14
C SER A 35 6.80 -1.08 4.01
N SER A 36 8.11 -0.81 3.81
CA SER A 36 8.91 -1.49 2.79
C SER A 36 8.96 -3.01 2.99
N VAL A 37 9.12 -3.47 4.23
CA VAL A 37 9.11 -4.92 4.55
C VAL A 37 7.72 -5.52 4.41
N CYS A 38 6.69 -4.84 4.92
CA CYS A 38 5.29 -5.27 4.86
C CYS A 38 4.84 -5.48 3.42
N SER A 39 5.21 -4.57 2.52
CA SER A 39 4.90 -4.66 1.10
C SER A 39 5.41 -5.94 0.42
N LEU A 40 6.45 -6.58 0.99
CA LEU A 40 7.08 -7.80 0.47
C LEU A 40 6.57 -9.09 1.14
N VAL A 41 6.19 -9.03 2.42
CA VAL A 41 5.94 -10.24 3.23
C VAL A 41 4.50 -10.38 3.71
N CYS A 42 3.68 -9.33 3.58
CA CYS A 42 2.29 -9.35 4.01
C CYS A 42 1.51 -10.42 3.22
N PRO A 43 0.71 -11.28 3.88
CA PRO A 43 -0.16 -12.23 3.19
C PRO A 43 -1.38 -11.48 2.64
N VAL A 44 -1.18 -10.66 1.61
CA VAL A 44 -2.16 -9.70 1.05
C VAL A 44 -3.47 -10.35 0.62
N GLU A 45 -3.42 -11.62 0.21
CA GLU A 45 -4.55 -12.46 -0.17
C GLU A 45 -5.55 -12.67 0.98
N LYS A 46 -5.08 -12.56 2.23
CA LYS A 46 -5.91 -12.64 3.44
C LYS A 46 -6.38 -11.26 3.93
N PHE A 47 -5.79 -10.19 3.40
CA PHE A 47 -5.92 -8.83 3.93
C PHE A 47 -6.35 -7.84 2.85
N CYS A 48 -5.57 -6.79 2.56
CA CYS A 48 -5.96 -5.69 1.69
C CYS A 48 -6.42 -6.15 0.31
N GLU A 49 -5.67 -7.02 -0.36
CA GLU A 49 -5.99 -7.53 -1.70
C GLU A 49 -7.13 -8.55 -1.66
N GLY A 50 -7.12 -9.44 -0.65
CA GLY A 50 -8.21 -10.39 -0.40
C GLY A 50 -9.58 -9.74 -0.19
N ASN A 51 -9.60 -8.57 0.48
CA ASN A 51 -10.81 -7.79 0.76
C ASN A 51 -11.08 -6.69 -0.29
N CYS A 52 -10.32 -6.65 -1.39
CA CYS A 52 -10.56 -5.70 -2.46
C CYS A 52 -11.88 -6.06 -3.19
N ILE A 53 -12.77 -5.10 -3.39
CA ILE A 53 -14.02 -5.30 -4.14
C ILE A 53 -13.78 -5.79 -5.59
N LEU A 54 -12.64 -5.44 -6.19
CA LEU A 54 -12.27 -5.94 -7.52
C LEU A 54 -11.77 -7.40 -7.51
N ASN A 55 -11.41 -7.95 -6.34
CA ASN A 55 -11.04 -9.35 -6.19
C ASN A 55 -12.19 -10.29 -6.62
N HIS A 56 -13.44 -9.87 -6.39
CA HIS A 56 -14.63 -10.61 -6.86
C HIS A 56 -14.74 -10.71 -8.40
N LYS A 57 -13.98 -9.89 -9.14
CA LYS A 57 -13.89 -9.88 -10.60
C LYS A 57 -12.53 -10.40 -11.11
N ASN A 58 -11.84 -11.19 -10.29
CA ASN A 58 -10.55 -11.86 -10.53
C ASN A 58 -9.27 -11.03 -10.41
N ASN A 59 -9.32 -9.69 -10.33
CA ASN A 59 -8.11 -8.86 -10.27
C ASN A 59 -8.24 -7.78 -9.19
N PRO A 60 -7.70 -7.99 -7.98
CA PRO A 60 -7.60 -6.93 -6.98
C PRO A 60 -6.63 -5.83 -7.44
N ILE A 61 -6.68 -4.67 -6.79
CA ILE A 61 -5.58 -3.71 -6.87
C ILE A 61 -4.38 -4.35 -6.17
N GLN A 62 -3.22 -4.37 -6.83
CA GLN A 62 -1.98 -4.93 -6.29
C GLN A 62 -1.35 -3.93 -5.30
N VAL A 63 -1.92 -3.89 -4.09
CA VAL A 63 -1.55 -2.96 -3.02
C VAL A 63 -0.09 -3.15 -2.61
N SER A 64 0.36 -4.40 -2.51
CA SER A 64 1.76 -4.74 -2.19
C SER A 64 2.76 -4.07 -3.14
N ILE A 65 2.52 -4.12 -4.45
CA ILE A 65 3.41 -3.51 -5.45
C ILE A 65 3.41 -1.99 -5.34
N ILE A 66 2.25 -1.39 -5.13
CA ILE A 66 2.12 0.06 -4.99
C ILE A 66 2.83 0.54 -3.71
N GLU A 67 2.57 -0.13 -2.58
CA GLU A 67 3.21 0.16 -1.29
C GLU A 67 4.73 0.00 -1.37
N ASN A 68 5.22 -1.04 -2.06
CA ASN A 68 6.64 -1.24 -2.27
C ASN A 68 7.25 -0.11 -3.10
N TYR A 69 6.66 0.21 -4.26
CA TYR A 69 7.15 1.28 -5.13
C TYR A 69 7.27 2.63 -4.39
N ILE A 70 6.24 3.02 -3.64
CA ILE A 70 6.24 4.26 -2.87
C ILE A 70 7.29 4.20 -1.75
N SER A 71 7.38 3.06 -1.05
CA SER A 71 8.29 2.90 0.09
C SER A 71 9.76 2.92 -0.33
N GLU A 72 10.11 2.23 -1.41
CA GLU A 72 11.47 2.26 -1.97
C GLU A 72 11.83 3.67 -2.45
N TYR A 73 10.90 4.33 -3.17
CA TYR A 73 11.12 5.71 -3.62
C TYR A 73 11.37 6.68 -2.44
N TYR A 74 10.62 6.55 -1.35
CA TYR A 74 10.77 7.40 -0.15
C TYR A 74 12.04 7.10 0.65
N LEU A 75 12.58 5.88 0.59
CA LEU A 75 13.84 5.55 1.25
C LEU A 75 15.07 5.99 0.44
N GLU A 76 14.92 6.10 -0.88
CA GLU A 76 15.98 6.58 -1.77
C GLU A 76 16.10 8.11 -1.83
N PHE A 77 15.00 8.86 -1.61
CA PHE A 77 14.91 10.32 -1.80
C PHE A 77 14.23 11.04 -0.63
#